data_AF-A0A7X8G0L3-F1
#
_entry.id   AF-A0A7X8G0L3-F1
#
_cell.length_a   1.000
_cell.length_b   1.000
_cell.length_c   1.000
_cell.angle_alpha   90.00
_cell.angle_beta   90.00
_cell.angle_gamma   90.00
#
_symmetry.space_group_name_H-M   'P 1'
#
loop_
_entity.id
_entity.type
_entity.pdbx_description
1 polymer ?
#
loop_
_entity_poly.entity_id
_entity_poly.type
_entity_poly.pdbx_seq_one_letter_code
_entity_poly.pdbx_strand_id
1 'polypeptide(L)'
;MINGYITDSNKIPIKDAAVSIRVNKTEKIVYTNEIGYYEALTAYGVVIVKLSKNGFKSKGNVKRIHSEKSFESINFILDERLGTITGYLTDGVFPLPNTTVILTDSDNGLYYTSTSNADGLFIFSNLSISHFYNLYVNNEFFQPYVSKNLYVLENTNMVHNIILVRDFFNLIVEICDSNHVPIPNIEVSINNAKYTTDINGFVDTYINHSNDQIILDIFIKKFNYSETFYIIPNIDYPLKIKIILK
;
A
#
# COMPACT_ATOMS: atom_id res chain seq x y z
N MET A 1 -38.63 -30.32 -6.93
CA MET A 1 -37.83 -29.48 -6.00
C MET A 1 -36.38 -29.46 -6.46
N ILE A 2 -35.69 -28.33 -6.35
CA ILE A 2 -34.24 -28.27 -6.57
C ILE A 2 -33.53 -27.88 -5.29
N ASN A 3 -32.36 -28.47 -5.08
CA ASN A 3 -31.49 -28.13 -3.95
C ASN A 3 -30.03 -28.31 -4.34
N GLY A 4 -29.13 -27.90 -3.47
CA GLY A 4 -27.71 -28.13 -3.68
C GLY A 4 -26.86 -27.30 -2.73
N TYR A 5 -25.56 -27.52 -2.86
CA TYR A 5 -24.53 -26.79 -2.14
C TYR A 5 -23.76 -25.89 -3.11
N ILE A 6 -23.44 -24.69 -2.65
CA ILE A 6 -22.57 -23.74 -3.32
C ILE A 6 -21.30 -23.61 -2.48
N THR A 7 -20.16 -23.93 -3.08
CA THR A 7 -18.84 -23.78 -2.46
C THR A 7 -17.91 -22.97 -3.33
N ASP A 8 -16.79 -22.53 -2.77
CA ASP A 8 -15.64 -22.06 -3.55
C ASP A 8 -14.83 -23.26 -4.11
N SER A 9 -13.71 -22.97 -4.79
CA SER A 9 -12.78 -23.99 -5.31
C SER A 9 -12.08 -24.82 -4.23
N ASN A 10 -12.00 -24.30 -3.00
CA ASN A 10 -11.44 -24.98 -1.83
C ASN A 10 -12.49 -25.79 -1.06
N LYS A 11 -13.72 -25.88 -1.58
CA LYS A 11 -14.88 -26.54 -0.97
C LYS A 11 -15.38 -25.86 0.32
N ILE A 12 -15.01 -24.59 0.54
CA ILE A 12 -15.56 -23.78 1.62
C ILE A 12 -16.98 -23.38 1.23
N PRO A 13 -17.98 -23.57 2.11
CA PRO A 13 -19.36 -23.20 1.81
C PRO A 13 -19.54 -21.69 1.61
N ILE A 14 -20.32 -21.31 0.59
CA ILE A 14 -20.63 -19.91 0.31
C ILE A 14 -22.04 -19.61 0.81
N LYS A 15 -22.13 -18.88 1.91
CA LYS A 15 -23.39 -18.40 2.47
C LYS A 15 -23.94 -17.16 1.78
N ASP A 16 -25.24 -16.93 1.89
CA ASP A 16 -25.95 -15.78 1.33
C ASP A 16 -25.69 -15.56 -0.18
N ALA A 17 -25.39 -16.62 -0.92
CA ALA A 17 -25.32 -16.58 -2.37
C ALA A 17 -26.75 -16.57 -2.92
N ALA A 18 -27.06 -15.60 -3.78
CA ALA A 18 -28.37 -15.53 -4.41
C ALA A 18 -28.46 -16.60 -5.53
N VAL A 19 -29.52 -17.39 -5.47
CA VAL A 19 -29.86 -18.44 -6.44
C VAL A 19 -31.14 -18.03 -7.14
N SER A 20 -30.99 -17.45 -8.33
CA SER A 20 -32.10 -17.15 -9.24
C SER A 20 -32.50 -18.42 -9.99
N ILE A 21 -33.78 -18.76 -9.91
CA ILE A 21 -34.39 -19.93 -10.52
C ILE A 21 -35.49 -19.43 -11.44
N ARG A 22 -35.27 -19.56 -12.74
CA ARG A 22 -36.18 -19.08 -13.76
C ARG A 22 -36.75 -20.25 -14.57
N VAL A 23 -38.08 -20.26 -14.70
CA VAL A 23 -38.81 -21.18 -15.57
C VAL A 23 -39.77 -20.35 -16.40
N ASN A 24 -39.64 -20.42 -17.73
CA ASN A 24 -40.37 -19.54 -18.67
C ASN A 24 -40.19 -18.05 -18.30
N LYS A 25 -41.28 -17.37 -17.91
CA LYS A 25 -41.30 -15.95 -17.52
C LYS A 25 -41.25 -15.73 -16.00
N THR A 26 -41.26 -16.80 -15.21
CA THR A 26 -41.30 -16.72 -13.74
C THR A 26 -39.90 -16.88 -13.19
N GLU A 27 -39.50 -16.00 -12.27
CA GLU A 27 -38.22 -16.05 -11.56
C GLU A 27 -38.46 -16.04 -10.06
N LYS A 28 -37.72 -16.90 -9.34
CA LYS A 28 -37.67 -16.92 -7.89
C LYS A 28 -36.22 -16.81 -7.46
N ILE A 29 -35.95 -16.03 -6.41
CA ILE A 29 -34.63 -15.94 -5.79
C ILE A 29 -34.71 -16.58 -4.41
N VAL A 30 -33.77 -17.47 -4.11
CA VAL A 30 -33.50 -17.98 -2.76
C VAL A 30 -32.03 -17.73 -2.41
N TYR A 31 -31.66 -17.87 -1.15
CA TYR A 31 -30.29 -17.66 -0.68
C TYR A 31 -29.75 -18.91 -0.02
N THR A 32 -28.45 -19.15 -0.15
CA THR A 32 -27.79 -20.23 0.60
C THR A 32 -27.68 -19.90 2.09
N ASN A 33 -27.78 -20.92 2.92
CA ASN A 33 -27.57 -20.81 4.36
C ASN A 33 -26.07 -20.86 4.75
N GLU A 34 -25.77 -20.90 6.05
CA GLU A 34 -24.39 -20.92 6.60
C GLU A 34 -23.53 -22.10 6.12
N ILE A 35 -24.14 -23.22 5.70
CA ILE A 35 -23.42 -24.38 5.14
C ILE A 35 -23.46 -24.38 3.60
N GLY A 36 -23.79 -23.26 2.97
CA GLY A 36 -23.85 -23.11 1.52
C GLY A 36 -25.00 -23.87 0.85
N TYR A 37 -25.97 -24.39 1.62
CA TYR A 37 -27.11 -25.14 1.10
C TYR A 37 -28.24 -24.20 0.68
N TYR A 38 -28.85 -24.48 -0.46
CA TYR A 38 -30.09 -23.86 -0.90
C TYR A 38 -31.14 -24.91 -1.26
N GLU A 39 -32.41 -24.53 -1.14
CA GLU A 39 -33.53 -25.30 -1.66
C GLU A 39 -34.64 -24.41 -2.18
N ALA A 40 -35.33 -24.90 -3.21
CA ALA A 40 -36.46 -24.20 -3.78
C ALA A 40 -37.44 -25.14 -4.49
N LEU A 41 -38.72 -24.84 -4.29
CA LEU A 41 -39.77 -25.32 -5.17
C LEU A 41 -39.60 -24.70 -6.56
N THR A 42 -39.80 -25.52 -7.59
CA THR A 42 -39.72 -25.11 -9.00
C THR A 42 -40.70 -25.95 -9.81
N ALA A 43 -41.23 -25.37 -10.88
CA ALA A 43 -42.11 -26.06 -11.82
C ALA A 43 -41.30 -27.02 -12.72
N TYR A 44 -42.00 -27.96 -13.35
CA TYR A 44 -41.41 -28.77 -14.41
C TYR A 44 -41.17 -27.94 -15.68
N GLY A 45 -40.25 -28.39 -16.54
CA GLY A 45 -39.84 -27.69 -17.75
C GLY A 45 -38.35 -27.34 -17.76
N VAL A 46 -37.97 -26.43 -18.65
CA VAL A 46 -36.57 -25.95 -18.74
C VAL A 46 -36.35 -24.91 -17.65
N VAL A 47 -35.48 -25.24 -16.71
CA VAL A 47 -35.12 -24.41 -15.56
C VAL A 47 -33.73 -23.83 -15.78
N ILE A 48 -33.62 -22.52 -15.63
CA ILE A 48 -32.36 -21.79 -15.65
C ILE A 48 -32.05 -21.41 -14.20
N VAL A 49 -30.94 -21.91 -13.68
CA VAL A 49 -30.42 -21.54 -12.37
C VAL A 49 -29.24 -20.61 -12.57
N LYS A 50 -29.28 -19.41 -12.00
CA LYS A 50 -28.19 -18.42 -12.03
C LYS A 50 -27.78 -18.06 -10.61
N LEU A 51 -26.49 -18.06 -10.37
CA LEU A 51 -25.87 -17.74 -9.10
C LEU A 51 -25.23 -16.36 -9.15
N SER A 52 -25.37 -15.62 -8.06
CA SER A 52 -24.63 -14.38 -7.83
C SER A 52 -24.27 -14.21 -6.36
N LYS A 53 -23.01 -13.86 -6.10
CA LYS A 53 -22.48 -13.48 -4.79
C LYS A 53 -21.40 -12.44 -5.03
N ASN A 54 -21.41 -11.34 -4.26
CA ASN A 54 -20.32 -10.36 -4.30
C ASN A 54 -18.99 -11.06 -3.95
N GLY A 55 -17.92 -10.72 -4.66
CA GLY A 55 -16.65 -11.44 -4.53
C GLY A 55 -16.50 -12.64 -5.47
N PHE A 56 -17.54 -13.08 -6.19
CA PHE A 56 -17.49 -14.28 -7.03
C PHE A 56 -17.97 -14.03 -8.46
N LYS A 57 -17.45 -14.82 -9.41
CA LYS A 57 -17.95 -14.83 -10.79
C LYS A 57 -19.34 -15.45 -10.82
N SER A 58 -20.28 -14.80 -11.50
CA SER A 58 -21.61 -15.37 -11.68
C SER A 58 -21.52 -16.68 -12.47
N LYS A 59 -22.29 -17.69 -12.06
CA LYS A 59 -22.35 -19.00 -12.74
C LYS A 59 -23.79 -19.40 -12.95
N GLY A 60 -24.05 -20.27 -13.91
CA GLY A 60 -25.40 -20.78 -14.13
C GLY A 60 -25.42 -22.17 -14.72
N ASN A 61 -26.59 -22.80 -14.63
CA ASN A 61 -26.87 -24.10 -15.22
C ASN A 61 -28.26 -24.09 -15.83
N VAL A 62 -28.45 -24.83 -16.92
CA VAL A 62 -29.76 -25.06 -17.53
C VAL A 62 -30.07 -26.53 -17.43
N LYS A 63 -31.23 -26.87 -16.86
CA LYS A 63 -31.64 -28.24 -16.63
C LYS A 63 -33.12 -28.42 -16.94
N ARG A 64 -33.48 -29.55 -17.55
CA ARG A 64 -34.88 -29.92 -17.80
C ARG A 64 -35.42 -30.77 -16.66
N ILE A 65 -36.45 -30.26 -15.98
CA ILE A 65 -37.17 -30.96 -14.91
C ILE A 65 -38.40 -31.63 -15.51
N HIS A 66 -38.55 -32.93 -15.29
CA HIS A 66 -39.56 -33.75 -15.97
C HIS A 66 -40.88 -33.89 -15.19
N SER A 67 -40.84 -33.73 -13.86
CA SER A 67 -42.06 -33.73 -13.03
C SER A 67 -41.85 -32.94 -11.74
N GLU A 68 -42.93 -32.53 -11.08
CA GLU A 68 -42.87 -31.75 -9.82
C GLU A 68 -42.34 -32.57 -8.62
N LYS A 69 -42.43 -33.91 -8.71
CA LYS A 69 -41.94 -34.85 -7.70
C LYS A 69 -40.45 -35.17 -7.84
N SER A 70 -39.77 -34.73 -8.89
CA SER A 70 -38.33 -34.96 -9.01
C SER A 70 -37.55 -34.05 -8.05
N PHE A 71 -36.67 -34.66 -7.27
CA PHE A 71 -35.65 -34.00 -6.48
C PHE A 71 -34.37 -33.96 -7.31
N GLU A 72 -33.91 -32.76 -7.63
CA GLU A 72 -32.69 -32.59 -8.42
C GLU A 72 -31.67 -31.83 -7.59
N SER A 73 -30.56 -32.50 -7.27
CA SER A 73 -29.41 -31.88 -6.64
C SER A 73 -28.55 -31.21 -7.72
N ILE A 74 -28.30 -29.91 -7.56
CA ILE A 74 -27.48 -29.09 -8.44
C ILE A 74 -26.48 -28.34 -7.59
N ASN A 75 -25.27 -28.90 -7.49
CA ASN A 75 -24.18 -28.26 -6.76
C ASN A 75 -23.40 -27.32 -7.69
N PHE A 76 -22.82 -26.27 -7.10
CA PHE A 76 -21.98 -25.33 -7.83
C PHE A 76 -20.69 -25.05 -7.08
N ILE A 77 -19.63 -24.88 -7.87
CA ILE A 77 -18.37 -24.27 -7.43
C ILE A 77 -18.31 -22.89 -8.06
N LEU A 78 -18.25 -21.84 -7.24
CA LEU A 78 -18.03 -20.47 -7.70
C LEU A 78 -16.55 -20.12 -7.62
N ASP A 79 -16.07 -19.45 -8.66
CA ASP A 79 -14.70 -18.94 -8.71
C ASP A 79 -14.69 -17.53 -8.12
N GLU A 80 -13.74 -17.26 -7.23
CA GLU A 80 -13.52 -15.93 -6.67
C GLU A 80 -13.11 -14.93 -7.76
N ARG A 81 -13.49 -13.68 -7.53
CA ARG A 81 -12.98 -12.53 -8.25
C ARG A 81 -11.87 -11.94 -7.41
N LEU A 82 -10.72 -11.77 -8.04
CA LEU A 82 -9.53 -11.27 -7.39
C LEU A 82 -9.13 -9.94 -7.99
N GLY A 83 -8.63 -9.05 -7.15
CA GLY A 83 -8.11 -7.74 -7.51
C GLY A 83 -6.59 -7.72 -7.51
N THR A 84 -6.06 -6.61 -8.01
CA THR A 84 -4.63 -6.30 -7.96
C THR A 84 -4.41 -4.87 -7.47
N ILE A 85 -3.36 -4.67 -6.68
CA ILE A 85 -2.81 -3.34 -6.39
C ILE A 85 -1.44 -3.27 -7.04
N THR A 86 -1.19 -2.24 -7.82
CA THR A 86 0.10 -1.95 -8.44
C THR A 86 0.53 -0.53 -8.13
N GLY A 87 1.83 -0.24 -8.21
CA GLY A 87 2.30 1.13 -8.01
C GLY A 87 3.80 1.25 -8.21
N TYR A 88 4.25 2.49 -8.37
CA TYR A 88 5.66 2.83 -8.37
C TYR A 88 6.06 3.42 -7.03
N LEU A 89 7.21 2.98 -6.52
CA LEU A 89 7.87 3.50 -5.33
C LEU A 89 9.07 4.35 -5.75
N THR A 90 9.08 5.62 -5.36
CA THR A 90 10.10 6.60 -5.75
C THR A 90 10.47 7.50 -4.56
N ASP A 91 11.56 8.27 -4.68
CA ASP A 91 11.87 9.41 -3.80
C ASP A 91 11.38 10.76 -4.38
N GLY A 92 10.56 10.72 -5.43
CA GLY A 92 10.11 11.90 -6.18
C GLY A 92 10.98 12.22 -7.40
N VAL A 93 12.17 11.64 -7.53
CA VAL A 93 13.08 11.83 -8.66
C VAL A 93 13.50 10.50 -9.28
N PHE A 94 13.91 9.54 -8.45
CA PHE A 94 14.41 8.23 -8.85
C PHE A 94 13.52 7.11 -8.32
N PRO A 95 13.40 5.99 -9.07
CA PRO A 95 12.76 4.79 -8.56
C PRO A 95 13.56 4.21 -7.40
N LEU A 96 12.86 3.59 -6.44
CA LEU A 96 13.46 2.91 -5.30
C LEU A 96 13.33 1.40 -5.49
N PRO A 97 14.32 0.73 -6.11
CA PRO A 97 14.30 -0.72 -6.29
C PRO A 97 14.60 -1.48 -5.01
N ASN A 98 14.28 -2.78 -4.99
CA ASN A 98 14.58 -3.71 -3.90
C ASN A 98 14.04 -3.28 -2.53
N THR A 99 12.97 -2.49 -2.51
CA THR A 99 12.34 -2.04 -1.28
C THR A 99 11.06 -2.83 -1.02
N THR A 100 10.92 -3.34 0.20
CA THR A 100 9.76 -4.12 0.61
C THR A 100 8.58 -3.21 0.88
N VAL A 101 7.47 -3.49 0.20
CA VAL A 101 6.16 -2.92 0.45
C VAL A 101 5.33 -3.98 1.16
N ILE A 102 4.70 -3.61 2.27
CA ILE A 102 3.82 -4.47 3.05
C ILE A 102 2.39 -4.01 2.78
N LEU A 103 1.50 -4.96 2.49
CA LEU A 103 0.07 -4.73 2.35
C LEU A 103 -0.66 -5.50 3.44
N THR A 104 -1.50 -4.84 4.21
CA THR A 104 -2.35 -5.45 5.24
C THR A 104 -3.79 -5.43 4.77
N ASP A 105 -4.47 -6.57 4.79
CA ASP A 105 -5.92 -6.68 4.64
C ASP A 105 -6.56 -6.26 5.97
N SER A 106 -7.20 -5.10 5.97
CA SER A 106 -7.77 -4.48 7.17
C SER A 106 -8.99 -5.25 7.70
N ASP A 107 -9.61 -6.09 6.88
CA ASP A 107 -10.85 -6.81 7.24
C ASP A 107 -10.57 -8.14 7.93
N ASN A 108 -9.46 -8.83 7.59
CA ASN A 108 -9.10 -10.13 8.16
C ASN A 108 -7.71 -10.19 8.81
N GLY A 109 -6.90 -9.12 8.72
CA GLY A 109 -5.58 -9.02 9.32
C GLY A 109 -4.48 -9.81 8.60
N LEU A 110 -4.71 -10.28 7.36
CA LEU A 110 -3.67 -10.93 6.56
C LEU A 110 -2.63 -9.90 6.08
N TYR A 111 -1.38 -10.34 5.96
CA TYR A 111 -0.28 -9.54 5.46
C TYR A 111 0.29 -10.14 4.18
N TYR A 112 0.58 -9.28 3.22
CA TYR A 112 1.25 -9.59 1.97
C TYR A 112 2.51 -8.75 1.86
N THR A 113 3.50 -9.24 1.13
CA THR A 113 4.72 -8.50 0.83
C THR A 113 4.98 -8.50 -0.66
N SER A 114 5.53 -7.39 -1.16
CA SER A 114 5.99 -7.23 -2.53
C SER A 114 7.29 -6.43 -2.50
N THR A 115 8.23 -6.74 -3.37
CA THR A 115 9.49 -6.00 -3.47
C THR A 115 9.49 -5.22 -4.77
N SER A 116 9.81 -3.93 -4.71
CA SER A 116 9.90 -3.08 -5.89
C SER A 116 11.01 -3.55 -6.84
N ASN A 117 10.74 -3.54 -8.15
CA ASN A 117 11.72 -3.90 -9.18
C ASN A 117 12.67 -2.72 -9.53
N ALA A 118 13.51 -2.88 -10.55
CA ALA A 118 14.45 -1.86 -11.02
C ALA A 118 13.80 -0.50 -11.37
N ASP A 119 12.55 -0.53 -11.85
CA ASP A 119 11.77 0.67 -12.19
C ASP A 119 10.95 1.20 -11.00
N GLY A 120 11.09 0.60 -9.82
CA GLY A 120 10.32 0.93 -8.62
C GLY A 120 8.91 0.31 -8.59
N LEU A 121 8.54 -0.53 -9.57
CA LEU A 121 7.23 -1.15 -9.64
C LEU A 121 7.07 -2.23 -8.57
N PHE A 122 6.01 -2.15 -7.78
CA PHE A 122 5.53 -3.22 -6.90
C PHE A 122 4.14 -3.69 -7.33
N ILE A 123 3.85 -4.97 -7.07
CA ILE A 123 2.60 -5.64 -7.46
C ILE A 123 2.11 -6.54 -6.34
N PHE A 124 0.85 -6.39 -5.97
CA PHE A 124 0.08 -7.34 -5.20
C PHE A 124 -1.04 -7.90 -6.07
N SER A 125 -1.05 -9.22 -6.25
CA SER A 125 -2.06 -9.94 -7.02
C SER A 125 -2.86 -10.89 -6.13
N ASN A 126 -3.98 -11.39 -6.65
CA ASN A 126 -4.83 -12.36 -5.95
C ASN A 126 -5.41 -11.81 -4.65
N LEU A 127 -5.77 -10.52 -4.63
CA LEU A 127 -6.39 -9.88 -3.49
C LEU A 127 -7.90 -10.10 -3.50
N SER A 128 -8.50 -10.30 -2.32
CA SER A 128 -9.95 -10.31 -2.20
C SER A 128 -10.52 -8.96 -2.61
N ILE A 129 -11.55 -8.97 -3.46
CA ILE A 129 -12.27 -7.75 -3.80
C ILE A 129 -13.27 -7.39 -2.70
N SER A 130 -13.73 -6.14 -2.72
CA SER A 130 -14.61 -5.57 -1.70
C SER A 130 -14.02 -5.56 -0.29
N HIS A 131 -12.70 -5.61 -0.19
CA HIS A 131 -11.94 -5.50 1.06
C HIS A 131 -11.20 -4.16 1.13
N PHE A 132 -10.90 -3.74 2.36
CA PHE A 132 -10.00 -2.62 2.64
C PHE A 132 -8.57 -3.10 2.89
N TYR A 133 -7.60 -2.36 2.35
CA TYR A 133 -6.18 -2.63 2.55
C TYR A 133 -5.41 -1.38 2.96
N ASN A 134 -4.27 -1.56 3.64
CA ASN A 134 -3.30 -0.50 3.92
C ASN A 134 -1.91 -0.90 3.43
N LEU A 135 -1.20 0.04 2.83
CA LEU A 135 0.20 -0.10 2.46
C LEU A 135 1.10 0.49 3.54
N TYR A 136 2.19 -0.19 3.81
CA TYR A 136 3.28 0.27 4.67
C TYR A 136 4.62 0.05 3.98
N VAL A 137 5.51 1.04 4.08
CA VAL A 137 6.89 0.94 3.60
C VAL A 137 7.82 1.47 4.67
N ASN A 138 8.85 0.70 4.99
CA ASN A 138 9.95 1.12 5.84
C ASN A 138 11.26 0.95 5.07
N ASN A 139 12.01 2.02 4.91
CA ASN A 139 13.30 2.02 4.24
C ASN A 139 14.29 2.85 5.07
N GLU A 140 15.52 2.38 5.20
CA GLU A 140 16.56 2.94 6.09
C GLU A 140 16.84 4.44 5.88
N PHE A 141 16.59 4.96 4.67
CA PHE A 141 16.93 6.33 4.27
C PHE A 141 15.72 7.25 4.09
N PHE A 142 14.55 6.80 4.55
CA PHE A 142 13.29 7.48 4.30
C PHE A 142 12.36 7.39 5.50
N GLN A 143 11.50 8.39 5.64
CA GLN A 143 10.40 8.34 6.58
C GLN A 143 9.48 7.15 6.26
N PRO A 144 9.04 6.38 7.27
CA PRO A 144 8.07 5.33 7.06
C PRO A 144 6.78 5.87 6.42
N TYR A 145 6.29 5.16 5.42
CA TYR A 145 5.04 5.51 4.73
C TYR A 145 3.91 4.61 5.20
N VAL A 146 2.73 5.19 5.45
CA VAL A 146 1.47 4.49 5.69
C VAL A 146 0.39 5.08 4.78
N SER A 147 -0.30 4.24 4.02
CA SER A 147 -1.43 4.70 3.20
C SER A 147 -2.73 4.85 4.01
N LYS A 148 -3.65 5.67 3.49
CA LYS A 148 -5.09 5.55 3.84
C LYS A 148 -5.63 4.18 3.41
N ASN A 149 -6.81 3.82 3.90
CA ASN A 149 -7.49 2.58 3.50
C ASN A 149 -7.80 2.61 1.99
N LEU A 150 -7.40 1.54 1.31
CA LEU A 150 -7.56 1.31 -0.12
C LEU A 150 -8.68 0.29 -0.30
N TYR A 151 -9.77 0.68 -0.97
CA TYR A 151 -10.89 -0.23 -1.24
C TYR A 151 -10.70 -0.88 -2.61
N VAL A 152 -10.45 -2.19 -2.64
CA VAL A 152 -10.21 -2.93 -3.89
C VAL A 152 -11.54 -3.35 -4.49
N LEU A 153 -11.85 -2.86 -5.69
CA LEU A 153 -13.08 -3.16 -6.40
C LEU A 153 -12.93 -4.33 -7.38
N GLU A 154 -14.06 -4.79 -7.88
CA GLU A 154 -14.09 -5.83 -8.90
C GLU A 154 -13.45 -5.38 -10.21
N ASN A 155 -12.63 -6.25 -10.82
CA ASN A 155 -11.99 -6.03 -12.14
C ASN A 155 -11.12 -4.78 -12.22
N THR A 156 -10.67 -4.24 -11.08
CA THR A 156 -9.76 -3.08 -11.06
C THR A 156 -8.34 -3.54 -10.82
N ASN A 157 -7.43 -3.12 -11.71
CA ASN A 157 -6.06 -2.91 -11.31
C ASN A 157 -5.98 -1.55 -10.61
N MET A 158 -5.94 -1.56 -9.28
CA MET A 158 -5.82 -0.35 -8.50
C MET A 158 -4.37 0.13 -8.56
N VAL A 159 -4.15 1.35 -9.05
CA VAL A 159 -2.83 1.97 -9.08
C VAL A 159 -2.67 2.89 -7.87
N HIS A 160 -1.61 2.67 -7.08
CA HIS A 160 -1.27 3.47 -5.91
C HIS A 160 0.23 3.74 -5.87
N ASN A 161 0.66 4.91 -6.35
CA ASN A 161 2.07 5.28 -6.32
C ASN A 161 2.47 5.81 -4.94
N ILE A 162 3.71 5.53 -4.53
CA ILE A 162 4.28 5.95 -3.25
C ILE A 162 5.52 6.81 -3.52
N ILE A 163 5.54 7.99 -2.92
CA ILE A 163 6.72 8.87 -2.88
C ILE A 163 7.20 8.89 -1.44
N LEU A 164 8.39 8.33 -1.20
CA LEU A 164 9.02 8.38 0.11
C LEU A 164 9.76 9.70 0.28
N VAL A 165 9.69 10.25 1.49
CA VAL A 165 10.41 11.46 1.88
C VAL A 165 11.70 11.05 2.57
N ARG A 166 12.84 11.55 2.10
CA ARG A 166 14.15 11.25 2.68
C ARG A 166 14.16 11.65 4.15
N ASP A 167 14.79 10.82 4.98
CA ASP A 167 15.02 11.13 6.39
C ASP A 167 16.31 11.93 6.60
N PHE A 168 16.93 12.43 5.54
CA PHE A 168 18.12 13.25 5.64
C PHE A 168 18.12 14.36 4.60
N PHE A 169 18.94 15.39 4.85
CA PHE A 169 19.22 16.45 3.88
C PHE A 169 20.70 16.79 3.83
N ASN A 170 21.15 17.31 2.68
CA ASN A 170 22.50 17.85 2.54
C ASN A 170 22.57 19.24 3.21
N LEU A 171 23.57 19.43 4.07
CA LEU A 171 23.94 20.67 4.72
C LEU A 171 25.34 21.10 4.26
N ILE A 172 25.43 22.32 3.76
CA ILE A 172 26.70 22.99 3.47
C ILE A 172 26.87 24.14 4.47
N VAL A 173 27.94 24.08 5.26
CA VAL A 173 28.33 25.15 6.19
C VAL A 173 29.60 25.82 5.69
N GLU A 174 29.53 27.12 5.39
CA GLU A 174 30.69 27.96 5.06
C GLU A 174 31.17 28.69 6.31
N ILE A 175 32.45 28.56 6.66
CA ILE A 175 33.06 29.29 7.76
C ILE A 175 34.05 30.32 7.23
N CYS A 176 33.78 31.59 7.54
CA CYS A 176 34.65 32.72 7.20
C CYS A 176 35.12 33.47 8.44
N ASP A 177 36.23 34.21 8.29
CA ASP A 177 36.61 35.26 9.23
C ASP A 177 35.76 36.53 9.04
N SER A 178 36.03 37.54 9.87
CA SER A 178 35.33 38.83 9.83
C SER A 178 35.51 39.62 8.51
N ASN A 179 36.48 39.24 7.68
CA ASN A 179 36.70 39.80 6.34
C ASN A 179 36.08 38.94 5.23
N HIS A 180 35.25 37.97 5.57
CA HIS A 180 34.66 36.99 4.65
C HIS A 180 35.68 36.07 3.95
N VAL A 181 36.90 35.94 4.50
CA VAL A 181 37.90 35.00 4.00
C VAL A 181 37.59 33.61 4.56
N PRO A 182 37.50 32.55 3.74
CA PRO A 182 37.21 31.21 4.23
C PRO A 182 38.30 30.68 5.17
N ILE A 183 37.89 29.93 6.20
CA ILE A 183 38.80 29.38 7.21
C ILE A 183 38.95 27.87 7.00
N PRO A 184 40.05 27.41 6.39
CA PRO A 184 40.27 25.99 6.14
C PRO A 184 40.80 25.24 7.37
N ASN A 185 40.64 23.92 7.36
CA ASN A 185 41.24 22.98 8.31
C ASN A 185 40.91 23.28 9.80
N ILE A 186 39.67 23.68 10.09
CA ILE A 186 39.17 23.84 11.46
C ILE A 186 38.13 22.79 11.82
N GLU A 187 38.17 22.30 13.06
CA GLU A 187 37.15 21.38 13.59
C GLU A 187 35.84 22.13 13.85
N VAL A 188 34.75 21.62 13.27
CA VAL A 188 33.38 22.09 13.45
C VAL A 188 32.55 20.91 13.97
N SER A 189 31.86 21.10 15.09
CA SER A 189 30.89 20.12 15.58
C SER A 189 29.49 20.53 15.11
N ILE A 190 28.77 19.61 14.48
CA ILE A 190 27.36 19.76 14.08
C ILE A 190 26.58 18.62 14.73
N ASN A 191 25.64 18.93 15.64
CA ASN A 191 24.88 17.93 16.41
C ASN A 191 25.78 16.85 17.07
N ASN A 192 26.87 17.30 17.70
CA ASN A 192 27.92 16.47 18.31
C ASN A 192 28.81 15.66 17.35
N ALA A 193 28.46 15.54 16.07
CA ALA A 193 29.34 14.96 15.06
C ALA A 193 30.42 15.97 14.66
N LYS A 194 31.66 15.49 14.50
CA LYS A 194 32.82 16.34 14.21
C LYS A 194 33.18 16.30 12.74
N TYR A 195 33.43 17.47 12.19
CA TYR A 195 33.85 17.68 10.81
C TYR A 195 35.08 18.60 10.78
N THR A 196 35.78 18.62 9.66
CA THR A 196 36.87 19.57 9.42
C THR A 196 36.58 20.33 8.14
N THR A 197 36.73 21.65 8.16
CA THR A 197 36.52 22.45 6.95
C THR A 197 37.56 22.11 5.87
N ASP A 198 37.12 22.09 4.62
CA ASP A 198 38.00 21.89 3.47
C ASP A 198 38.89 23.13 3.20
N ILE A 199 39.67 23.09 2.12
CA ILE A 199 40.55 24.21 1.72
C ILE A 199 39.81 25.52 1.43
N ASN A 200 38.50 25.45 1.20
CA ASN A 200 37.62 26.56 0.88
C ASN A 200 36.72 26.93 2.06
N GLY A 201 36.99 26.42 3.27
CA GLY A 201 36.24 26.75 4.48
C GLY A 201 34.86 26.08 4.58
N PHE A 202 34.56 25.06 3.77
CA PHE A 202 33.26 24.39 3.77
C PHE A 202 33.27 23.09 4.58
N VAL A 203 32.13 22.79 5.19
CA VAL A 203 31.70 21.44 5.60
C VAL A 203 30.51 21.06 4.74
N ASP A 204 30.63 19.98 3.96
CA ASP A 204 29.54 19.37 3.19
C ASP A 204 29.19 18.03 3.83
N THR A 205 27.97 17.91 4.39
CA THR A 205 27.54 16.73 5.14
C THR A 205 26.05 16.47 4.98
N TYR A 206 25.59 15.32 5.46
CA TYR A 206 24.18 14.95 5.52
C TYR A 206 23.70 14.96 6.96
N ILE A 207 22.52 15.55 7.19
CA ILE A 207 21.88 15.58 8.50
C ILE A 207 20.61 14.75 8.44
N ASN A 208 20.53 13.73 9.28
CA ASN A 208 19.32 12.96 9.49
C ASN A 208 18.28 13.79 10.27
N HIS A 209 17.01 13.65 9.91
CA HIS A 209 15.87 14.20 10.59
C HIS A 209 14.70 13.23 10.52
N SER A 210 13.95 13.13 11.61
CA SER A 210 12.72 12.35 11.72
C SER A 210 11.50 13.21 12.05
N ASN A 211 11.70 14.52 12.18
CA ASN A 211 10.76 15.43 12.82
C ASN A 211 10.42 16.61 11.93
N ASP A 212 9.22 17.17 12.13
CA ASP A 212 8.73 18.39 11.47
C ASP A 212 9.53 19.66 11.84
N GLN A 213 10.52 19.55 12.72
CA GLN A 213 11.44 20.63 13.05
C GLN A 213 12.84 20.05 13.26
N ILE A 214 13.82 20.62 12.55
CA ILE A 214 15.21 20.21 12.58
C ILE A 214 15.98 21.21 13.43
N ILE A 215 16.73 20.72 14.42
CA ILE A 215 17.60 21.53 15.28
C ILE A 215 19.05 21.22 14.89
N LEU A 216 19.80 22.25 14.53
CA LEU A 216 21.24 22.16 14.30
C LEU A 216 22.00 22.95 15.35
N ASP A 217 22.76 22.26 16.18
CA ASP A 217 23.72 22.85 17.09
C ASP A 217 25.09 22.84 16.43
N ILE A 218 25.62 24.03 16.13
CA ILE A 218 26.94 24.21 15.53
C ILE A 218 27.88 24.80 16.58
N PHE A 219 29.01 24.12 16.81
CA PHE A 219 30.04 24.54 17.75
C PHE A 219 31.42 24.53 17.10
N ILE A 220 32.17 25.62 17.27
CA ILE A 220 33.53 25.78 16.74
C ILE A 220 34.46 26.15 17.89
N LYS A 221 35.06 25.13 18.50
CA LYS A 221 35.84 25.25 19.74
C LYS A 221 36.94 26.30 19.66
N LYS A 222 37.66 26.35 18.53
CA LYS A 222 38.80 27.24 18.30
C LYS A 222 38.44 28.72 18.49
N PHE A 223 37.19 29.09 18.22
CA PHE A 223 36.69 30.46 18.28
C PHE A 223 35.68 30.68 19.40
N ASN A 224 35.46 29.69 20.27
CA ASN A 224 34.43 29.71 21.31
C ASN A 224 33.04 30.10 20.75
N TYR A 225 32.75 29.67 19.51
CA TYR A 225 31.51 29.96 18.83
C TYR A 225 30.51 28.81 19.02
N SER A 226 29.25 29.17 19.30
CA SER A 226 28.13 28.24 19.43
C SER A 226 26.86 28.91 18.93
N GLU A 227 26.11 28.25 18.06
CA GLU A 227 24.82 28.75 17.58
C GLU A 227 23.88 27.56 17.31
N THR A 228 22.58 27.78 17.59
CA THR A 228 21.52 26.80 17.35
C THR A 228 20.61 27.33 16.26
N PHE A 229 20.40 26.55 15.21
CA PHE A 229 19.51 26.87 14.10
C PHE A 229 18.25 26.01 14.17
N TYR A 230 17.10 26.65 14.02
CA TYR A 230 15.79 26.00 13.94
C TYR A 230 15.30 26.02 12.49
N ILE A 231 15.20 24.85 11.88
CA ILE A 231 14.91 24.68 10.46
C ILE A 231 13.55 23.99 10.31
N ILE A 232 12.73 24.54 9.42
CA ILE A 232 11.45 23.96 9.03
C ILE A 232 11.68 23.07 7.79
N PRO A 233 11.26 21.80 7.78
CA PRO A 233 11.40 20.91 6.64
C PRO A 233 10.47 21.35 5.50
N ASN A 234 11.00 22.16 4.57
CA ASN A 234 10.50 22.39 3.20
C ASN A 234 11.44 23.35 2.42
N ILE A 235 12.74 23.30 2.72
CA ILE A 235 13.74 24.21 2.14
C ILE A 235 14.36 23.52 0.92
N ASP A 236 14.75 24.31 -0.08
CA ASP A 236 15.58 23.83 -1.17
C ASP A 236 16.87 23.20 -0.62
N TYR A 237 17.13 21.95 -1.03
CA TYR A 237 18.36 21.27 -0.70
C TYR A 237 19.40 21.46 -1.81
N PRO A 238 20.69 21.64 -1.47
CA PRO A 238 21.27 21.59 -0.12
C PRO A 238 20.96 22.84 0.73
N LEU A 239 20.77 22.64 2.03
CA LEU A 239 20.67 23.75 2.99
C LEU A 239 22.03 24.40 3.15
N LYS A 240 22.12 25.73 2.98
CA LYS A 240 23.37 26.48 3.10
C LYS A 240 23.35 27.40 4.31
N ILE A 241 24.33 27.27 5.18
CA ILE A 241 24.56 28.14 6.33
C ILE A 241 25.92 28.80 6.18
N LYS A 242 25.99 30.13 6.36
CA LYS A 242 27.25 30.87 6.39
C LYS A 242 27.48 31.44 7.78
N ILE A 243 28.63 31.12 8.37
CA ILE A 243 29.06 31.60 9.68
C ILE A 243 30.25 32.54 9.49
N ILE A 244 30.16 33.71 10.12
CA ILE A 244 31.22 34.73 10.12
C ILE A 244 31.75 34.84 11.55
N LEU A 245 32.99 34.42 11.75
CA LEU A 245 33.65 34.42 13.05
C LEU A 245 34.33 35.76 13.33
N LYS A 246 34.20 36.23 14.57
CA LYS A 246 34.83 37.48 15.05
C LYS A 246 36.18 37.20 15.70
#